data_AF-A0A7Y0H0V3-F1
#
_entry.id   AF-A0A7Y0H0V3-F1
#
_cell.length_a   1.000
_cell.length_b   1.000
_cell.length_c   1.000
_cell.angle_alpha   90.00
_cell.angle_beta   90.00
_cell.angle_gamma   90.00
#
_symmetry.space_group_name_H-M   'P 1'
#
loop_
_entity.id
_entity.type
_entity.pdbx_description
1 polymer ?
#
loop_
_entity_poly.entity_id
_entity_poly.type
_entity_poly.pdbx_seq_one_letter_code
_entity_poly.pdbx_strand_id
1 'polypeptide(L)' 'LGPDGRFLGAQALRDRFAPLGVPGALRVGVYCGSGVTAAHEVAALASIGVEAALYPGSWSQWSADPDRVVTTGQDPR' A
#
# COMPACT_ATOMS: atom_id res chain seq x y z
N LEU A 1 5.53 4.84 -10.87
CA LEU A 1 6.89 5.25 -11.27
C LEU A 1 6.77 6.13 -12.51
N GLY A 2 7.75 6.99 -12.76
CA GLY A 2 7.88 7.69 -14.04
C GLY A 2 8.35 6.75 -15.15
N PRO A 3 8.39 7.24 -16.41
CA PRO A 3 8.85 6.46 -17.56
C PRO A 3 10.34 6.04 -17.45
N ASP A 4 11.11 6.70 -16.59
CA ASP A 4 12.51 6.39 -16.29
C ASP A 4 12.69 5.37 -15.16
N GLY A 5 11.61 4.79 -14.65
CA GLY A 5 11.63 3.82 -13.56
C GLY A 5 11.84 4.42 -12.16
N ARG A 6 11.91 5.75 -12.02
CA ARG A 6 12.02 6.40 -10.71
C ARG A 6 10.65 6.64 -10.08
N PHE A 7 10.64 6.93 -8.77
CA PHE A 7 9.42 7.43 -8.13
C PHE A 7 8.94 8.70 -8.83
N LEU A 8 7.61 8.88 -8.86
CA LEU A 8 7.03 10.13 -9.31
C LEU A 8 7.47 11.26 -8.38
N GLY A 9 7.40 12.51 -8.87
CA GLY A 9 7.66 13.67 -8.02
C GLY A 9 6.73 13.71 -6.80
N ALA A 10 7.20 14.30 -5.70
CA ALA A 10 6.51 14.27 -4.41
C ALA A 10 5.03 14.73 -4.48
N GLN A 11 4.71 15.73 -5.31
CA GLN A 11 3.33 16.18 -5.48
C GLN A 11 2.45 15.11 -6.15
N ALA A 12 2.93 14.50 -7.24
CA ALA A 12 2.20 13.44 -7.92
C ALA A 12 2.01 12.19 -7.04
N LEU A 13 2.97 11.89 -6.15
CA LEU A 13 2.79 10.84 -5.14
C LEU A 13 1.73 11.24 -4.11
N ARG A 14 1.74 12.48 -3.59
CA ARG A 14 0.70 12.98 -2.69
C ARG A 14 -0.68 12.92 -3.33
N ASP A 15 -0.81 13.39 -4.56
CA ASP A 15 -2.08 13.35 -5.31
C ASP A 15 -2.56 11.90 -5.52
N ARG A 16 -1.63 10.97 -5.75
CA ARG A 16 -1.95 9.55 -5.91
C ARG A 16 -2.46 8.91 -4.63
N PHE A 17 -1.94 9.27 -3.46
CA PHE A 17 -2.34 8.68 -2.18
C PHE A 17 -3.44 9.46 -1.45
N ALA A 18 -3.73 10.70 -1.85
CA ALA A 18 -4.77 11.54 -1.25
C ALA A 18 -6.17 10.89 -1.20
N PRO A 19 -6.65 10.16 -2.24
CA PRO A 19 -7.93 9.47 -2.19
C PRO A 19 -7.99 8.36 -1.11
N LEU A 20 -6.84 7.87 -0.65
CA LEU A 20 -6.72 6.88 0.43
C LEU A 20 -6.61 7.53 1.81
N GLY A 21 -6.74 8.86 1.88
CA GLY A 21 -6.64 9.64 3.12
C GLY A 21 -5.21 9.93 3.57
N VAL A 22 -4.18 9.66 2.76
CA VAL A 22 -2.77 9.93 3.09
C VAL A 22 -2.38 11.34 2.63
N PRO A 23 -1.66 12.14 3.44
CA PRO A 23 -1.02 11.81 4.73
C PRO A 23 -1.91 12.00 5.96
N GLY A 24 -3.19 12.37 5.81
CA GLY A 24 -4.10 12.63 6.93
C GLY A 24 -4.51 11.39 7.76
N ALA A 25 -4.15 10.19 7.33
CA ALA A 25 -4.47 8.94 8.01
C ALA A 25 -3.69 8.80 9.33
N LEU A 26 -4.36 8.33 10.39
CA LEU A 26 -3.72 8.10 11.70
C LEU A 26 -2.57 7.09 11.62
N ARG A 27 -2.72 6.05 10.80
CA ARG A 27 -1.71 4.99 10.55
C ARG A 27 -1.91 4.43 9.15
N VAL A 28 -0.82 4.21 8.42
CA VAL A 28 -0.85 3.59 7.09
C VAL A 28 -0.29 2.17 7.17
N GLY A 29 -1.05 1.20 6.69
CA GLY A 29 -0.62 -0.19 6.53
C GLY A 29 -0.65 -0.58 5.06
N VAL A 30 0.36 -1.31 4.58
CA VAL A 30 0.50 -1.69 3.18
C VAL A 30 0.71 -3.19 3.06
N TYR A 31 0.00 -3.82 2.13
CA TYR A 31 0.10 -5.25 1.81
C TYR A 31 -0.18 -5.48 0.32
N CYS A 32 0.23 -6.64 -0.19
CA CYS A 32 -0.11 -7.07 -1.55
C CYS A 32 -0.37 -8.58 -1.58
N GLY A 33 0.09 -9.29 -2.62
CA GLY A 33 0.07 -10.76 -2.66
C GLY A 33 1.07 -11.37 -1.67
N SER A 34 2.35 -11.00 -1.80
CA SER A 34 3.50 -11.61 -1.10
C SER A 34 4.43 -10.60 -0.42
N GLY A 35 4.01 -9.34 -0.27
CA GLY A 35 4.77 -8.27 0.38
C GLY A 35 5.75 -7.51 -0.52
N VAL A 36 6.15 -8.04 -1.68
CA VAL A 36 7.19 -7.43 -2.53
C VAL A 36 6.76 -6.07 -3.11
N THR A 37 5.57 -5.99 -3.70
CA THR A 37 5.02 -4.72 -4.21
C THR A 37 4.70 -3.75 -3.07
N ALA A 38 4.22 -4.27 -1.94
CA ALA A 38 3.93 -3.46 -0.76
C ALA A 38 5.19 -2.78 -0.20
N ALA A 39 6.34 -3.46 -0.21
CA ALA A 39 7.62 -2.85 0.18
C ALA A 39 7.99 -1.65 -0.71
N HIS A 40 7.70 -1.73 -2.02
CA HIS A 40 7.90 -0.60 -2.94
C HIS A 40 6.98 0.59 -2.62
N GLU A 41 5.74 0.33 -2.23
CA GLU A 41 4.80 1.37 -1.81
C GLU A 41 5.21 2.02 -0.49
N VAL A 42 5.70 1.26 0.48
CA VAL A 42 6.28 1.80 1.72
C VAL A 42 7.45 2.74 1.40
N ALA A 43 8.34 2.37 0.46
CA ALA A 43 9.43 3.25 0.04
C ALA A 43 8.92 4.54 -0.65
N ALA A 44 7.87 4.44 -1.47
CA ALA A 44 7.24 5.61 -2.10
C ALA A 44 6.62 6.56 -1.06
N LEU A 45 5.92 6.03 -0.06
CA LEU A 45 5.34 6.79 1.05
C LEU A 45 6.43 7.46 1.91
N ALA A 46 7.50 6.72 2.24
CA ALA A 46 8.64 7.27 2.97
C ALA A 46 9.29 8.44 2.23
N SER A 47 9.38 8.37 0.89
CA SER A 47 9.96 9.46 0.06
C SER A 47 9.17 10.77 0.11
N ILE A 48 7.91 10.74 0.57
CA ILE A 48 7.07 11.93 0.80
C ILE A 48 6.82 12.20 2.28
N GLY A 49 7.59 11.56 3.17
CA GLY A 49 7.54 11.79 4.62
C GLY A 49 6.40 11.08 5.34
N VAL A 50 5.79 10.05 4.73
CA VAL A 50 4.74 9.24 5.36
C VAL A 50 5.33 7.92 5.83
N GLU A 51 5.27 7.69 7.15
CA GLU A 51 5.61 6.41 7.73
C GLU A 51 4.47 5.39 7.52
N ALA A 52 4.81 4.22 6.98
CA ALA A 52 3.86 3.16 6.70
C ALA A 52 4.39 1.81 7.17
N ALA A 53 3.51 1.01 7.78
CA ALA A 53 3.83 -0.34 8.21
C ALA A 53 3.62 -1.33 7.05
N LEU A 54 4.64 -2.12 6.75
CA LEU A 54 4.51 -3.28 5.87
C LEU A 54 3.88 -4.44 6.63
N TYR A 55 2.87 -5.10 6.06
CA TYR A 55 2.45 -6.44 6.45
C TYR A 55 3.16 -7.48 5.55
N PRO A 56 4.29 -8.08 5.98
CA PRO A 56 5.16 -8.83 5.07
C PRO A 56 4.50 -10.09 4.52
N GLY A 57 3.74 -10.81 5.35
CA GLY A 57 3.04 -12.02 4.93
C GLY A 57 1.89 -11.76 3.95
N SER A 58 1.33 -10.55 3.96
CA SER A 58 0.41 -10.07 2.93
C SER A 58 -0.78 -11.02 2.72
N TRP A 59 -1.39 -11.01 1.53
CA TRP A 59 -2.52 -11.89 1.21
C TRP A 59 -2.18 -13.37 1.42
N SER A 60 -1.00 -13.83 1.00
CA SER A 60 -0.60 -15.24 1.17
C SER A 60 -0.66 -15.71 2.62
N GLN A 61 -0.28 -14.87 3.58
CA GLN A 61 -0.42 -15.20 5.00
C GLN A 61 -1.85 -15.05 5.49
N TRP A 62 -2.61 -14.06 5.00
CA TRP A 62 -4.01 -13.86 5.40
C TRP A 62 -4.89 -15.04 4.95
N SER A 63 -4.79 -15.44 3.69
CA SER A 63 -5.60 -16.51 3.11
C SER A 63 -5.19 -17.91 3.55
N ALA A 64 -4.05 -18.08 4.23
CA ALA A 64 -3.62 -19.35 4.77
C ALA A 64 -4.46 -19.80 5.99
N ASP A 65 -5.19 -18.87 6.58
CA ASP A 65 -6.09 -19.10 7.70
C ASP A 65 -7.55 -19.00 7.21
N PRO A 66 -8.27 -20.14 7.10
CA PRO A 66 -9.62 -20.17 6.54
C PRO A 66 -10.66 -19.49 7.43
N ASP A 67 -10.35 -19.23 8.70
CA ASP A 67 -11.28 -18.58 9.64
C ASP A 67 -11.27 -17.05 9.50
N ARG A 68 -10.35 -16.49 8.70
CA ARG A 68 -10.28 -15.04 8.47
C ARG A 68 -11.30 -14.57 7.45
N VAL A 69 -11.92 -13.43 7.73
CA VAL A 69 -12.89 -12.80 6.84
C VAL A 69 -12.21 -12.35 5.55
N VAL A 70 -12.92 -12.56 4.44
CA VAL A 70 -12.52 -12.15 3.09
C VAL A 70 -13.72 -11.56 2.37
N THR A 71 -13.54 -10.40 1.75
CA THR A 71 -14.50 -9.82 0.82
C THR A 71 -14.06 -10.11 -0.62
N THR A 72 -14.97 -10.58 -1.47
CA THR A 72 -14.73 -10.81 -2.91
C THR A 72 -15.76 -10.06 -3.75
N GLY A 73 -15.44 -9.77 -5.02
CA GLY A 73 -16.31 -9.01 -5.92
C GLY A 73 -15.53 -8.00 -6.77
N GLN A 74 -16.23 -7.26 -7.64
CA GLN A 74 -15.62 -6.22 -8.47
C GLN A 74 -15.41 -4.90 -7.72
N ASP A 75 -16.18 -4.67 -6.65
CA ASP A 75 -16.06 -3.53 -5.74
C ASP A 75 -16.26 -4.00 -4.30
N PRO A 76 -15.29 -4.78 -3.76
CA PRO A 76 -15.35 -5.23 -2.38
C PRO A 76 -15.20 -4.02 -1.45
N ARG A 77 -16.18 -3.77 -0.59
CA ARG A 77 -16.13 -2.73 0.45
C ARG A 77 -15.57 -3.27 1.75
#